data_AF-A0A9D7UE28-F1
#
_entry.id   AF-A0A9D7UE28-F1
#
_cell.length_a   1.000
_cell.length_b   1.000
_cell.length_c   1.000
_cell.angle_alpha   90.00
_cell.angle_beta   90.00
_cell.angle_gamma   90.00
#
_symmetry.space_group_name_H-M   'P 1'
#
loop_
_entity.id
_entity.type
_entity.pdbx_description
1 polymer ?
#
loop_
_entity_poly.entity_id
_entity_poly.type
_entity_poly.pdbx_seq_one_letter_code
_entity_poly.pdbx_strand_id
1 'polypeptide(L)' 'MSKLTVFIGSKNFDITLDEEFAKFFKEDFKDIFGEKRTIKTKELLYAYVQKSHNEFTNKQKYMQIVDKIDEII' A
#
# COMPACT_ATOMS: atom_id res chain seq x y z
N MET A 1 7.21 11.61 14.13
CA MET A 1 6.16 10.58 13.93
C MET A 1 4.86 11.25 13.47
N SER A 2 4.11 10.63 12.56
CA SER A 2 2.83 11.14 12.03
C SER A 2 1.67 10.25 12.45
N LYS A 3 0.55 10.87 12.83
CA LYS A 3 -0.70 10.16 13.14
C LYS A 3 -1.66 10.26 11.96
N LEU A 4 -2.26 9.13 11.58
CA LEU A 4 -3.33 9.05 10.58
C LEU A 4 -4.54 8.35 11.21
N THR A 5 -5.70 8.98 11.12
CA THR A 5 -6.97 8.38 11.55
C THR A 5 -7.76 7.93 10.32
N VAL A 6 -8.16 6.66 10.30
CA VAL A 6 -8.95 6.06 9.23
C VAL A 6 -10.25 5.50 9.79
N PHE A 7 -11.37 5.77 9.12
CA PHE A 7 -12.65 5.20 9.47
C PHE A 7 -12.97 4.00 8.56
N ILE A 8 -13.00 2.80 9.13
CA ILE A 8 -13.22 1.54 8.42
C ILE A 8 -14.51 0.91 8.95
N GLY A 9 -15.49 0.76 8.06
CA GLY A 9 -16.82 0.28 8.41
C GLY A 9 -17.51 1.23 9.39
N SER A 10 -17.54 0.86 10.66
CA SER A 10 -18.14 1.62 11.77
C SER A 10 -17.14 1.98 12.88
N LYS A 11 -15.84 1.82 12.64
CA LYS A 11 -14.80 2.03 13.66
C LYS A 11 -13.72 3.00 13.16
N ASN A 12 -13.22 3.85 14.07
CA ASN A 12 -12.05 4.68 13.85
C ASN A 12 -10.78 3.92 14.27
N PHE A 13 -9.73 4.04 13.48
CA PHE A 13 -8.43 3.47 13.73
C PHE A 13 -7.38 4.57 13.67
N ASP A 14 -6.57 4.67 14.72
CA ASP A 14 -5.45 5.59 14.81
C ASP A 14 -4.15 4.83 14.54
N ILE A 15 -3.45 5.23 13.49
CA ILE A 15 -2.19 4.62 13.05
C ILE A 15 -1.07 5.63 13.26
N THR A 16 0.00 5.20 13.92
CA THR A 16 1.21 6.01 14.08
C THR A 16 2.28 5.48 13.15
N LEU A 17 2.84 6.37 12.33
CA LEU A 17 3.79 6.06 11.27
C LEU A 17 5.03 6.95 11.41
N ASP A 18 6.16 6.45 10.91
CA ASP A 18 7.35 7.28 10.73
C ASP A 18 7.11 8.36 9.66
N GLU A 19 7.80 9.49 9.75
CA GLU A 19 7.46 10.68 8.93
C GLU A 19 7.65 10.48 7.43
N GLU A 20 8.72 9.82 7.02
CA GLU A 20 8.96 9.53 5.60
C GLU A 20 7.93 8.55 5.07
N PHE A 21 7.69 7.46 5.81
CA PHE A 21 6.68 6.47 5.44
C PHE A 21 5.27 7.07 5.43
N ALA A 22 4.96 7.99 6.34
CA ALA A 22 3.66 8.65 6.40
C ALA A 22 3.35 9.48 5.15
N LYS A 23 4.36 10.10 4.52
CA LYS A 23 4.16 10.84 3.26
C LYS A 23 3.80 9.89 2.13
N PHE A 24 4.62 8.87 1.93
CA PHE A 24 4.39 7.81 0.95
C PHE A 24 3.02 7.14 1.16
N PHE A 25 2.72 6.73 2.39
CA PHE A 25 1.49 6.01 2.71
C PHE A 25 0.25 6.87 2.46
N LYS A 26 0.27 8.18 2.76
CA LYS A 26 -0.88 9.06 2.51
C LYS A 26 -1.19 9.20 1.02
N GLU A 27 -0.17 9.23 0.18
CA GLU A 27 -0.32 9.26 -1.29
C GLU A 27 -0.86 7.92 -1.79
N ASP A 28 -0.21 6.79 -1.45
CA ASP A 28 -0.67 5.43 -1.81
C ASP A 28 -2.13 5.18 -1.36
N PHE A 29 -2.45 5.60 -0.15
CA PHE A 29 -3.78 5.46 0.42
C PHE A 29 -4.83 6.30 -0.32
N LYS A 30 -4.47 7.54 -0.71
CA LYS A 30 -5.32 8.41 -1.52
C LYS A 30 -5.54 7.81 -2.92
N ASP A 31 -4.53 7.19 -3.51
CA ASP A 31 -4.65 6.56 -4.83
C ASP A 31 -5.58 5.34 -4.80
N ILE A 32 -5.54 4.55 -3.72
CA ILE A 32 -6.39 3.35 -3.57
C ILE A 32 -7.83 3.72 -3.21
N PHE A 33 -8.05 4.64 -2.27
CA PHE A 33 -9.38 4.91 -1.69
C PHE A 33 -9.99 6.24 -2.13
N GLY A 34 -9.24 7.09 -2.84
CA GLY A 34 -9.64 8.45 -3.18
C GLY A 34 -9.70 9.36 -1.95
N GLU A 35 -10.53 10.39 -2.01
CA GLU A 35 -10.78 11.31 -0.88
C GLU A 35 -11.86 10.79 0.09
N LYS A 36 -12.16 9.49 0.05
CA LYS A 36 -13.16 8.88 0.93
C LYS A 36 -12.70 8.93 2.38
N ARG A 37 -13.54 9.51 3.23
CA ARG A 37 -13.34 9.50 4.69
C ARG A 37 -13.73 8.16 5.34
N THR A 38 -14.61 7.40 4.69
CA THR A 38 -15.12 6.11 5.17
C THR A 38 -14.81 5.01 4.18
N ILE A 39 -14.13 3.96 4.63
CA ILE A 39 -13.78 2.80 3.81
C ILE A 39 -14.66 1.63 4.23
N LYS A 40 -15.33 0.99 3.27
CA LYS A 40 -16.09 -0.24 3.54
C LYS A 40 -15.12 -1.40 3.70
N THR A 41 -15.44 -2.35 4.59
CA THR A 41 -14.59 -3.54 4.83
C THR A 41 -14.26 -4.31 3.54
N LYS A 42 -15.22 -4.40 2.61
CA LYS A 42 -14.99 -5.03 1.29
C LYS A 42 -13.97 -4.28 0.43
N GLU A 43 -13.95 -2.95 0.49
CA GLU A 43 -13.00 -2.13 -0.26
C GLU A 43 -11.59 -2.32 0.29
N LEU A 44 -11.48 -2.40 1.63
CA LEU A 44 -10.20 -2.72 2.28
C LEU A 44 -9.70 -4.13 1.92
N LEU A 45 -10.59 -5.13 1.88
CA LEU A 45 -10.22 -6.49 1.46
C LEU A 45 -9.71 -6.52 0.02
N TYR A 46 -10.39 -5.83 -0.91
CA TYR A 46 -9.94 -5.75 -2.30
C TYR A 46 -8.62 -5.01 -2.45
N ALA A 47 -8.43 -3.90 -1.71
CA ALA A 47 -7.16 -3.19 -1.66
C ALA A 47 -6.01 -4.08 -1.17
N TYR A 48 -6.27 -4.90 -0.15
CA TYR A 48 -5.29 -5.89 0.34
C TYR A 48 -4.92 -6.91 -0.74
N VAL A 49 -5.92 -7.53 -1.37
CA VAL A 49 -5.69 -8.53 -2.44
C VAL A 49 -4.90 -7.92 -3.60
N GLN A 50 -5.25 -6.70 -4.03
CA GLN A 50 -4.55 -5.99 -5.09
C GLN A 50 -3.10 -5.69 -4.70
N LYS A 51 -2.86 -5.24 -3.45
CA LYS A 51 -1.51 -4.96 -2.96
C LYS A 51 -0.65 -6.23 -2.91
N SER A 52 -1.21 -7.36 -2.46
CA SER A 52 -0.52 -8.67 -2.49
C SER A 52 -0.20 -9.13 -3.92
N HIS A 53 -1.11 -8.93 -4.87
CA HIS A 53 -0.85 -9.26 -6.28
C HIS A 53 0.24 -8.38 -6.90
N ASN A 54 0.24 -7.08 -6.57
CA ASN A 54 1.27 -6.14 -7.01
C ASN A 54 2.64 -6.52 -6.44
N GLU A 55 2.70 -6.90 -5.15
CA GLU A 55 3.93 -7.39 -4.51
C GLU A 55 4.46 -8.65 -5.19
N PHE A 56 3.59 -9.64 -5.45
CA PHE A 56 3.95 -10.84 -6.19
C PHE A 56 4.54 -10.50 -7.57
N THR A 57 3.86 -9.63 -8.33
CA THR A 57 4.30 -9.20 -9.66
C THR A 57 5.63 -8.45 -9.60
N ASN A 58 5.82 -7.56 -8.62
CA ASN A 58 7.06 -6.81 -8.45
C ASN A 58 8.21 -7.74 -8.11
N LYS A 59 7.99 -8.75 -7.25
CA LYS A 59 9.00 -9.77 -6.94
C LYS A 59 9.46 -10.53 -8.20
N GLN A 60 8.52 -10.92 -9.07
CA GLN A 60 8.86 -11.56 -10.34
C GLN A 60 9.70 -10.62 -11.24
N LYS A 61 9.33 -9.34 -11.33
CA LYS A 61 10.10 -8.35 -12.10
C LYS A 61 11.50 -8.12 -11.54
N TYR A 62 11.67 -8.08 -10.22
CA TYR A 62 12.98 -7.93 -9.61
C TYR A 62 13.88 -9.12 -9.93
N MET A 63 13.36 -10.34 -9.85
CA MET A 63 14.12 -11.54 -10.24
C MET A 63 14.56 -11.46 -11.71
N GLN A 64 13.65 -11.10 -12.62
CA GLN A 64 13.99 -10.92 -14.04
C GLN A 64 15.07 -9.84 -14.28
N ILE A 65 15.08 -8.78 -13.48
CA ILE A 65 16.11 -7.73 -13.57
C ILE A 65 17.45 -8.27 -13.07
N VAL A 66 17.45 -9.00 -11.96
CA VAL A 66 18.67 -9.62 -11.40
C VAL A 66 19.27 -10.61 -12.39
N ASP A 67 18.45 -11.51 -12.94
CA ASP A 67 18.90 -12.51 -13.93
C ASP A 67 19.56 -11.84 -15.15
N LYS A 68 18.97 -10.74 -15.64
CA LYS A 68 19.54 -9.96 -16.75
C LYS A 68 20.85 -9.26 -16.41
N ILE A 69 21.05 -8.84 -15.16
CA ILE A 69 22.31 -8.24 -14.72
C ILE A 69 23.40 -9.31 -14.68
N ASP A 70 23.06 -10.50 -14.17
CA ASP A 70 23.98 -11.64 -14.12
C ASP A 70 24.38 -12.14 -15.52
N GLU A 71 23.52 -11.98 -16.54
CA GLU A 71 23.86 -12.28 -17.94
C GLU A 71 24.84 -11.26 -18.58
N ILE A 72 24.99 -10.07 -18.00
CA ILE A 72 25.81 -8.97 -18.55
C ILE A 72 27.23 -8.94 -17.92
N ILE A 73 27.38 -9.47 -16.71
CA ILE A 73 28.64 -9.47 -15.92
C ILE A 73 29.40 -10.77 -16.14
#